data_AF-A0A661ASN6-F1
#
_entry.id   AF-A0A661ASN6-F1
#
_cell.length_a   1.000
_cell.length_b   1.000
_cell.length_c   1.000
_cell.angle_alpha   90.00
_cell.angle_beta   90.00
_cell.angle_gamma   90.00
#
_symmetry.space_group_name_H-M   'P 1'
#
loop_
_entity.id
_entity.type
_entity.pdbx_description
1 polymer ?
#
loop_
_entity_poly.entity_id
_entity_poly.type
_entity_poly.pdbx_seq_one_letter_code
_entity_poly.pdbx_strand_id
1 'polypeptide(L)'
;EEVIKAPPSEIPEPGAEVAEAIGDWNEWVSLAELYLSVGSTDEAVEYLYKAADLNFDEGNFEKAEELYRKICELRPFELRPRQKLVQIALKKNNRKMAAEAYFELAECLERRGANEEARKNLEKARKLDPKNEKILKKLAGEKPVEVAPPKEEKETVISIEELLKEEAKPKAKFVVHEEAAPEGDFLTLEELLEEFKEGVFKHIGEGDYAAHYDLGVTYKEMGLIDEAIKEFEIASKGKNEELKALEMLGLCYEEKGELDKAEETYLRALAIEGHKPEEYIGFHYRLGNIYESQKRIEEAVKEYMKVAKLDPNFLDVRDKLKKLSSMIPKPGKKKEEKPEPAPGEVLKQLREDILKGLEEEEEKQDKISYM
;
A
#
# COMPACT_ATOMS: atom_id res chain seq x y z
N GLU A 1 -53.32 31.78 17.10
CA GLU A 1 -52.49 31.41 15.93
C GLU A 1 -51.47 30.39 16.40
N GLU A 2 -51.82 29.11 16.27
CA GLU A 2 -50.91 27.98 16.49
C GLU A 2 -50.09 27.79 15.22
N VAL A 3 -48.76 27.89 15.32
CA VAL A 3 -47.85 27.50 14.25
C VAL A 3 -47.25 26.16 14.65
N ILE A 4 -47.83 25.09 14.08
CA ILE A 4 -47.34 23.72 14.16
C ILE A 4 -46.05 23.65 13.33
N LYS A 5 -44.90 23.55 14.00
CA LYS A 5 -43.63 23.14 13.36
C LYS A 5 -43.56 21.61 13.39
N ALA A 6 -43.62 20.99 12.21
CA ALA A 6 -43.33 19.58 12.03
C ALA A 6 -41.85 19.29 12.39
N PRO A 7 -41.54 18.14 13.01
CA PRO A 7 -40.15 17.72 13.21
C PRO A 7 -39.51 17.33 11.86
N PRO A 8 -38.20 17.57 11.68
CA PRO A 8 -37.49 17.18 10.48
C PRO A 8 -37.46 15.64 10.35
N SER A 9 -37.70 15.18 9.14
CA SER A 9 -37.60 13.78 8.71
C SER A 9 -36.27 13.17 9.12
N GLU A 10 -36.33 12.12 9.96
CA GLU A 10 -35.21 11.23 10.25
C GLU A 10 -34.71 10.62 8.94
N ILE A 11 -33.49 11.01 8.54
CA ILE A 11 -32.70 10.24 7.58
C ILE A 11 -32.04 9.15 8.43
N PRO A 12 -32.28 7.85 8.17
CA PRO A 12 -31.64 6.80 8.94
C PRO A 12 -30.13 6.83 8.72
N GLU A 13 -29.36 6.83 9.81
CA GLU A 13 -27.90 6.67 9.79
C GLU A 13 -27.54 5.30 9.21
N PRO A 14 -26.62 5.20 8.23
CA PRO A 14 -26.14 3.91 7.76
C PRO A 14 -25.10 3.39 8.77
N GLY A 15 -25.60 2.72 9.80
CA GLY A 15 -24.79 2.04 10.82
C GLY A 15 -25.53 0.85 11.41
N ALA A 16 -25.02 -0.34 11.06
CA ALA A 16 -25.24 -1.66 11.67
C ALA A 16 -26.33 -2.58 11.07
N GLU A 17 -25.85 -3.80 10.75
CA GLU A 17 -26.57 -5.06 10.52
C GLU A 17 -27.19 -5.33 9.15
N VAL A 18 -26.32 -5.66 8.19
CA VAL A 18 -26.55 -6.75 7.22
C VAL A 18 -25.25 -7.58 7.21
N ALA A 19 -25.13 -8.53 8.13
CA ALA A 19 -25.32 -9.95 7.86
C ALA A 19 -24.39 -10.47 6.75
N GLU A 20 -23.63 -11.51 7.07
CA GLU A 20 -23.09 -12.46 6.09
C GLU A 20 -24.20 -12.83 5.09
N ALA A 21 -24.15 -12.22 3.92
CA ALA A 21 -24.92 -12.60 2.74
C ALA A 21 -24.07 -12.32 1.52
N ILE A 22 -23.81 -13.38 0.78
CA ILE A 22 -23.12 -13.39 -0.50
C ILE A 22 -23.88 -12.49 -1.50
N GLY A 23 -23.19 -11.52 -2.11
CA GLY A 23 -23.32 -11.26 -3.55
C GLY A 23 -24.31 -10.20 -4.06
N ASP A 24 -24.29 -8.96 -3.57
CA ASP A 24 -24.88 -7.85 -4.34
C ASP A 24 -23.88 -6.72 -4.59
N TRP A 25 -23.24 -6.75 -5.76
CA TRP A 25 -22.31 -5.72 -6.22
C TRP A 25 -22.93 -4.31 -6.25
N ASN A 26 -24.26 -4.18 -6.24
CA ASN A 26 -24.97 -2.90 -6.18
C ASN A 26 -24.66 -2.11 -4.90
N GLU A 27 -24.44 -2.79 -3.78
CA GLU A 27 -24.10 -2.15 -2.50
C GLU A 27 -22.71 -1.52 -2.57
N TRP A 28 -21.74 -2.20 -3.18
CA TRP A 28 -20.40 -1.66 -3.39
C TRP A 28 -20.39 -0.49 -4.39
N VAL A 29 -21.24 -0.51 -5.42
CA VAL A 29 -21.38 0.63 -6.33
C VAL A 29 -21.98 1.84 -5.60
N SER A 30 -23.01 1.62 -4.79
CA SER A 30 -23.65 2.68 -3.99
C SER A 30 -22.68 3.29 -2.97
N LEU A 31 -21.88 2.45 -2.33
CA LEU A 31 -20.84 2.88 -1.41
C LEU A 31 -19.73 3.64 -2.13
N ALA A 32 -19.30 3.20 -3.32
CA ALA A 32 -18.35 3.94 -4.14
C ALA A 32 -18.88 5.34 -4.52
N GLU A 33 -20.16 5.46 -4.87
CA GLU A 33 -20.77 6.75 -5.18
C GLU A 33 -20.85 7.66 -3.95
N LEU A 34 -21.11 7.10 -2.77
CA LEU A 34 -21.04 7.85 -1.51
C LEU A 34 -19.62 8.37 -1.25
N TYR A 35 -18.59 7.53 -1.41
CA TYR A 35 -17.20 7.94 -1.26
C TYR A 35 -16.79 9.03 -2.26
N LEU A 36 -17.23 8.93 -3.52
CA LEU A 36 -17.03 10.00 -4.52
C LEU A 36 -17.69 11.31 -4.10
N SER A 37 -18.88 11.25 -3.48
CA SER A 37 -19.61 12.45 -3.03
C SER A 37 -18.90 13.20 -1.90
N VAL A 38 -18.10 12.50 -1.09
CA VAL A 38 -17.31 13.10 0.01
C VAL A 38 -15.86 13.40 -0.40
N GLY A 39 -15.51 13.16 -1.67
CA GLY A 39 -14.18 13.45 -2.24
C GLY A 39 -13.13 12.34 -2.04
N SER A 40 -13.51 11.24 -1.41
CA SER A 40 -12.69 10.05 -1.14
C SER A 40 -12.59 9.16 -2.38
N THR A 41 -11.70 9.53 -3.30
CA THR A 41 -11.56 8.84 -4.60
C THR A 41 -10.90 7.47 -4.47
N ASP A 42 -10.00 7.30 -3.49
CA ASP A 42 -9.23 6.07 -3.34
C ASP A 42 -10.11 4.93 -2.79
N GLU A 43 -10.91 5.23 -1.77
CA GLU A 43 -11.89 4.29 -1.21
C GLU A 43 -12.97 3.95 -2.25
N ALA A 44 -13.44 4.94 -3.01
CA ALA A 44 -14.40 4.70 -4.08
C ALA A 44 -13.87 3.70 -5.13
N VAL A 45 -12.61 3.84 -5.54
CA VAL A 45 -11.98 2.92 -6.51
C VAL A 45 -11.89 1.50 -5.97
N GLU A 46 -11.57 1.31 -4.69
CA GLU A 46 -11.53 -0.01 -4.06
C GLU A 46 -12.89 -0.73 -4.11
N TYR A 47 -13.99 -0.03 -3.79
CA TYR A 47 -15.32 -0.62 -3.88
C TYR A 47 -15.76 -0.86 -5.34
N LEU A 48 -15.37 0.00 -6.27
CA LEU A 48 -15.59 -0.25 -7.70
C LEU A 48 -14.84 -1.50 -8.17
N TYR A 49 -13.63 -1.76 -7.67
CA TYR A 49 -12.90 -3.00 -7.99
C TYR A 49 -13.63 -4.24 -7.47
N LYS A 50 -14.10 -4.23 -6.23
CA LYS A 50 -14.88 -5.35 -5.66
C LYS A 50 -16.11 -5.65 -6.52
N ALA A 51 -16.86 -4.62 -6.91
CA ALA A 51 -18.02 -4.76 -7.79
C ALA A 51 -17.64 -5.25 -9.20
N ALA A 52 -16.57 -4.72 -9.79
CA ALA A 52 -16.13 -5.08 -11.12
C ALA A 52 -15.60 -6.51 -11.19
N ASP A 53 -14.76 -6.91 -10.23
CA ASP A 53 -14.19 -8.26 -10.14
C ASP A 53 -15.30 -9.30 -9.92
N LEU A 54 -16.27 -9.05 -9.02
CA LEU A 54 -17.41 -9.96 -8.82
C LEU A 54 -18.25 -10.12 -10.11
N ASN A 55 -18.60 -9.02 -10.78
CA ASN A 55 -19.33 -9.11 -12.06
C ASN A 55 -18.53 -9.82 -13.14
N PHE A 56 -17.21 -9.65 -13.17
CA PHE A 56 -16.34 -10.34 -14.11
C PHE A 56 -16.34 -11.85 -13.88
N ASP A 57 -16.26 -12.27 -12.61
CA ASP A 57 -16.23 -13.68 -12.21
C ASP A 57 -17.59 -14.36 -12.43
N GLU A 58 -18.69 -13.64 -12.24
CA GLU A 58 -20.06 -14.09 -12.57
C GLU A 58 -20.36 -14.13 -14.08
N GLY A 59 -19.46 -13.58 -14.91
CA GLY A 59 -19.64 -13.50 -16.36
C GLY A 59 -20.51 -12.34 -16.84
N ASN A 60 -20.87 -11.41 -15.94
CA ASN A 60 -21.58 -10.16 -16.22
C ASN A 60 -20.63 -9.12 -16.83
N PHE A 61 -20.09 -9.42 -18.02
CA PHE A 61 -19.01 -8.65 -18.65
C PHE A 61 -19.40 -7.22 -19.02
N GLU A 62 -20.66 -6.97 -19.37
CA GLU A 62 -21.17 -5.62 -19.63
C GLU A 62 -21.02 -4.72 -18.42
N LYS A 63 -21.38 -5.21 -17.23
CA LYS A 63 -21.32 -4.42 -16.00
C LYS A 63 -19.90 -4.28 -15.49
N ALA A 64 -19.12 -5.37 -15.54
CA ALA A 64 -17.70 -5.32 -15.22
C ALA A 64 -16.96 -4.29 -16.10
N GLU A 65 -17.26 -4.26 -17.40
CA GLU A 65 -16.69 -3.29 -18.34
C GLU A 65 -17.00 -1.85 -17.93
N GLU A 66 -18.27 -1.56 -17.63
CA GLU A 66 -18.71 -0.22 -17.18
C GLU A 66 -17.94 0.23 -15.93
N LEU A 67 -17.80 -0.66 -14.94
CA LEU A 67 -17.13 -0.35 -13.68
C LEU A 67 -15.63 -0.16 -13.85
N TYR A 68 -14.94 -1.01 -14.63
CA TYR A 68 -13.51 -0.80 -14.92
C TYR A 68 -13.27 0.48 -15.74
N ARG A 69 -14.19 0.87 -16.64
CA ARG A 69 -14.09 2.16 -17.34
C ARG A 69 -14.25 3.34 -16.39
N LYS A 70 -15.19 3.27 -15.44
CA LYS A 70 -15.34 4.28 -14.37
C LYS A 70 -14.05 4.40 -13.55
N ILE A 71 -13.40 3.29 -13.23
CA ILE A 71 -12.08 3.32 -12.56
C ILE A 71 -11.02 3.99 -13.44
N CYS A 72 -10.96 3.68 -14.73
CA CYS A 72 -10.04 4.35 -15.66
C CYS A 72 -10.29 5.87 -15.78
N GLU A 73 -11.53 6.34 -15.62
CA GLU A 73 -11.86 7.77 -15.60
C GLU A 73 -11.37 8.46 -14.32
N LEU A 74 -11.54 7.79 -13.17
CA LEU A 74 -11.07 8.29 -11.88
C LEU A 74 -9.54 8.24 -11.77
N ARG A 75 -8.91 7.20 -12.32
CA ARG A 75 -7.45 6.98 -12.30
C ARG A 75 -6.92 6.64 -13.70
N PRO A 76 -6.64 7.67 -14.53
CA PRO A 76 -6.26 7.49 -15.95
C PRO A 76 -5.00 6.66 -16.21
N PHE A 77 -4.09 6.60 -15.24
CA PHE A 77 -2.77 5.96 -15.35
C PHE A 77 -2.71 4.57 -14.68
N GLU A 78 -3.82 4.07 -14.16
CA GLU A 78 -3.86 2.77 -13.52
C GLU A 78 -3.88 1.62 -14.54
N LEU A 79 -3.03 0.62 -14.34
CA LEU A 79 -2.80 -0.46 -15.32
C LEU A 79 -3.81 -1.60 -15.21
N ARG A 80 -4.15 -1.99 -13.98
CA ARG A 80 -5.03 -3.12 -13.66
C ARG A 80 -6.39 -3.07 -14.36
N PRO A 81 -7.15 -1.96 -14.39
CA PRO A 81 -8.48 -1.95 -14.99
C PRO A 81 -8.38 -2.08 -16.52
N ARG A 82 -7.33 -1.55 -17.14
CA ARG A 82 -7.06 -1.70 -18.58
C ARG A 82 -6.74 -3.14 -18.97
N GLN A 83 -5.98 -3.85 -18.15
CA GLN A 83 -5.73 -5.28 -18.35
C GLN A 83 -7.03 -6.10 -18.26
N LYS A 84 -7.91 -5.79 -17.32
CA LYS A 84 -9.23 -6.44 -17.20
C LYS A 84 -10.13 -6.13 -18.41
N LEU A 85 -10.13 -4.91 -18.92
CA LEU A 85 -10.87 -4.54 -20.14
C LEU A 85 -10.41 -5.33 -21.37
N VAL A 86 -9.10 -5.59 -21.51
CA VAL A 86 -8.59 -6.49 -22.55
C VAL A 86 -9.16 -7.90 -22.39
N GLN A 87 -9.14 -8.46 -21.18
CA GLN A 87 -9.69 -9.80 -20.93
C GLN A 87 -11.18 -9.88 -21.24
N ILE A 88 -11.95 -8.87 -20.85
CA ILE A 88 -13.37 -8.75 -21.17
C ILE A 88 -13.60 -8.74 -22.68
N ALA A 89 -12.86 -7.91 -23.42
CA ALA A 89 -13.00 -7.80 -24.86
C ALA A 89 -12.69 -9.12 -25.59
N LEU A 90 -11.69 -9.86 -25.10
CA LEU A 90 -11.35 -11.20 -25.61
C LEU A 90 -12.44 -12.23 -25.29
N LYS A 91 -13.00 -12.22 -24.07
CA LYS A 91 -14.10 -13.11 -23.67
C LYS A 91 -15.39 -12.83 -24.45
N LYS A 92 -15.67 -11.57 -24.77
CA LYS A 92 -16.78 -11.16 -25.66
C LYS A 92 -16.53 -11.48 -27.15
N ASN A 93 -15.35 -12.01 -27.48
CA ASN A 93 -14.90 -12.31 -28.84
C ASN A 93 -15.03 -11.12 -29.83
N ASN A 94 -14.95 -9.90 -29.30
CA ASN A 94 -15.09 -8.68 -30.09
C ASN A 94 -13.69 -8.14 -30.45
N ARG A 95 -13.22 -8.46 -31.66
CA ARG A 95 -11.86 -8.14 -32.12
C ARG A 95 -11.58 -6.63 -32.17
N LYS A 96 -12.57 -5.80 -32.52
CA LYS A 96 -12.41 -4.33 -32.56
C LYS A 96 -12.23 -3.76 -31.17
N MET A 97 -13.12 -4.17 -30.25
CA MET A 97 -13.05 -3.77 -28.85
C MET A 97 -11.73 -4.24 -28.20
N ALA A 98 -11.26 -5.45 -28.54
CA ALA A 98 -10.00 -5.96 -28.03
C ALA A 98 -8.80 -5.16 -28.59
N ALA A 99 -8.84 -4.77 -29.87
CA ALA A 99 -7.81 -3.90 -30.45
C ALA A 99 -7.76 -2.53 -29.75
N GLU A 100 -8.91 -1.92 -29.45
CA GLU A 100 -9.01 -0.66 -28.71
C GLU A 100 -8.48 -0.82 -27.27
N ALA A 101 -8.87 -1.87 -26.55
CA ALA A 101 -8.39 -2.11 -25.19
C ALA A 101 -6.87 -2.34 -25.13
N TYR A 102 -6.30 -3.08 -26.10
CA TYR A 102 -4.85 -3.25 -26.21
C TYR A 102 -4.12 -1.93 -26.54
N PHE A 103 -4.74 -1.08 -27.36
CA PHE A 103 -4.21 0.25 -27.67
C PHE A 103 -4.18 1.15 -26.43
N GLU A 104 -5.28 1.23 -25.68
CA GLU A 104 -5.35 2.01 -24.43
C GLU A 104 -4.36 1.50 -23.38
N LEU A 105 -4.20 0.17 -23.28
CA LEU A 105 -3.22 -0.44 -22.39
C LEU A 105 -1.78 -0.06 -22.79
N ALA A 106 -1.48 -0.06 -24.09
CA ALA A 106 -0.17 0.36 -24.58
C ALA A 106 0.12 1.83 -24.28
N GLU A 107 -0.83 2.75 -24.46
CA GLU A 107 -0.66 4.16 -24.12
C GLU A 107 -0.38 4.36 -22.62
N CYS A 108 -1.01 3.54 -21.78
CA CYS A 108 -0.76 3.54 -20.34
C CYS A 108 0.66 3.04 -20.00
N LEU A 109 1.15 2.02 -20.69
CA LEU A 109 2.49 1.45 -20.51
C LEU A 109 3.61 2.40 -20.98
N GLU A 110 3.43 3.07 -22.12
CA GLU A 110 4.40 4.07 -22.61
C GLU A 110 4.59 5.22 -21.62
N ARG A 111 3.51 5.71 -21.03
CA ARG A 111 3.58 6.78 -20.02
C ARG A 111 4.36 6.37 -18.78
N ARG A 112 4.43 5.07 -18.50
CA ARG A 112 5.22 4.47 -17.41
C ARG A 112 6.64 4.11 -17.84
N GLY A 113 7.04 4.39 -19.07
CA GLY A 113 8.36 4.06 -19.62
C GLY A 113 8.52 2.62 -20.11
N ALA A 114 7.49 1.78 -20.03
CA ALA A 114 7.51 0.37 -20.45
C ALA A 114 7.29 0.24 -21.97
N ASN A 115 8.15 0.88 -22.77
CA ASN A 115 7.99 1.03 -24.22
C ASN A 115 7.98 -0.31 -24.97
N GLU A 116 8.78 -1.29 -24.54
CA GLU A 116 8.79 -2.61 -25.18
C GLU A 116 7.46 -3.36 -25.02
N GLU A 117 6.89 -3.33 -23.81
CA GLU A 117 5.60 -3.95 -23.53
C GLU A 117 4.46 -3.21 -24.24
N ALA A 118 4.51 -1.89 -24.29
CA ALA A 118 3.57 -1.09 -25.07
C ALA A 118 3.58 -1.50 -26.54
N ARG A 119 4.77 -1.60 -27.16
CA ARG A 119 4.93 -2.03 -28.54
C ARG A 119 4.37 -3.43 -28.79
N LYS A 120 4.64 -4.40 -27.90
CA LYS A 120 4.06 -5.75 -27.95
C LYS A 120 2.52 -5.70 -27.94
N ASN A 121 1.93 -4.84 -27.12
CA ASN A 121 0.47 -4.67 -27.05
C ASN A 121 -0.09 -3.97 -28.30
N LEU A 122 0.59 -2.96 -28.87
CA LEU A 122 0.21 -2.34 -30.13
C LEU A 122 0.26 -3.33 -31.31
N GLU A 123 1.22 -4.24 -31.34
CA GLU A 123 1.27 -5.29 -32.36
C GLU A 123 0.09 -6.28 -32.23
N LYS A 124 -0.27 -6.66 -31.00
CA LYS A 124 -1.49 -7.46 -30.74
C LYS A 124 -2.74 -6.71 -31.20
N ALA A 125 -2.84 -5.41 -30.89
CA ALA A 125 -3.92 -4.55 -31.34
C ALA A 125 -4.03 -4.51 -32.87
N ARG A 126 -2.90 -4.34 -33.57
CA ARG A 126 -2.81 -4.35 -35.04
C ARG A 126 -3.26 -5.69 -35.64
N LYS A 127 -2.91 -6.82 -35.02
CA LYS A 127 -3.35 -8.15 -35.50
C LYS A 127 -4.87 -8.31 -35.39
N LEU A 128 -5.50 -7.65 -34.42
CA LEU A 128 -6.95 -7.73 -34.17
C LEU A 128 -7.74 -6.76 -35.04
N ASP A 129 -7.22 -5.55 -35.27
CA ASP A 129 -7.78 -4.58 -36.22
C ASP A 129 -6.68 -3.94 -37.10
N PRO A 130 -6.33 -4.58 -38.23
CA PRO A 130 -5.26 -4.11 -39.11
C PRO A 130 -5.53 -2.78 -39.80
N LYS A 131 -6.79 -2.30 -39.82
CA LYS A 131 -7.19 -1.07 -40.53
C LYS A 131 -7.31 0.13 -39.59
N ASN A 132 -7.08 -0.05 -38.30
CA ASN A 132 -7.20 1.04 -37.34
C ASN A 132 -6.06 2.05 -37.51
N GLU A 133 -6.40 3.23 -38.04
CA GLU A 133 -5.42 4.29 -38.30
C GLU A 133 -4.67 4.76 -37.05
N LYS A 134 -5.31 4.75 -35.88
CA LYS A 134 -4.67 5.19 -34.62
C LYS A 134 -3.51 4.27 -34.27
N ILE A 135 -3.74 2.97 -34.33
CA ILE A 135 -2.74 1.93 -34.06
C ILE A 135 -1.59 2.00 -35.07
N LEU A 136 -1.91 2.15 -36.36
CA LEU A 136 -0.91 2.23 -37.43
C LEU A 136 -0.03 3.48 -37.31
N LYS A 137 -0.62 4.65 -37.04
CA LYS A 137 0.13 5.91 -36.83
C LYS A 137 1.05 5.82 -35.62
N LYS A 138 0.59 5.19 -34.53
CA LYS A 138 1.37 5.01 -33.31
C LYS A 138 2.60 4.13 -33.55
N LEU A 139 2.42 2.99 -34.21
CA LEU A 139 3.53 2.10 -34.60
C LEU A 139 4.49 2.71 -35.61
N ALA A 140 4.02 3.63 -36.47
CA ALA A 140 4.85 4.32 -37.46
C ALA A 140 5.64 5.51 -36.89
N GLY A 141 5.20 6.09 -35.77
CA GLY A 141 5.85 7.22 -35.09
C GLY A 141 7.05 6.83 -34.24
N GLU A 142 7.19 5.55 -33.88
CA GLU A 142 8.39 5.01 -33.23
C GLU A 142 9.45 4.66 -34.28
N LYS A 143 10.58 5.37 -34.28
CA LYS A 143 11.75 4.89 -35.02
C LYS A 143 12.11 3.50 -34.50
N PRO A 144 12.41 2.52 -35.37
CA PRO A 144 12.92 1.23 -34.92
C PRO A 144 14.18 1.48 -34.09
N VAL A 145 14.22 0.95 -32.87
CA VAL A 145 15.51 0.62 -32.26
C VAL A 145 16.15 -0.39 -33.20
N GLU A 146 17.35 -0.08 -33.66
CA GLU A 146 18.13 -0.89 -34.58
C GLU A 146 18.35 -2.27 -33.96
N VAL A 147 17.63 -3.26 -34.48
CA VAL A 147 17.77 -4.66 -34.08
C VAL A 147 19.10 -5.14 -34.69
N ALA A 148 20.09 -5.41 -33.85
CA ALA A 148 21.24 -6.22 -34.24
C ALA A 148 20.71 -7.57 -34.78
N PRO A 149 21.29 -8.12 -35.86
CA PRO A 149 20.72 -9.26 -36.57
C PRO A 149 20.55 -10.47 -35.65
N PRO A 150 19.52 -11.30 -35.91
CA PRO A 150 19.19 -12.44 -35.06
C PRO A 150 20.34 -13.45 -35.09
N LYS A 151 20.80 -13.87 -33.91
CA LYS A 151 21.46 -15.17 -33.78
C LYS A 151 20.38 -16.23 -33.94
N GLU A 152 20.57 -17.12 -34.90
CA GLU A 152 19.71 -18.27 -35.13
C GLU A 152 19.60 -19.12 -33.86
N GLU A 153 18.42 -19.14 -33.24
CA GLU A 153 18.05 -20.21 -32.32
C GLU A 153 16.75 -20.83 -32.80
N LYS A 154 16.82 -22.14 -32.98
CA LYS A 154 15.83 -22.98 -33.64
C LYS A 154 14.54 -23.02 -32.83
N GLU A 155 13.41 -22.86 -33.52
CA GLU A 155 12.08 -23.16 -32.99
C GLU A 155 12.01 -24.61 -32.51
N THR A 156 11.73 -24.80 -31.22
CA THR A 156 11.07 -26.02 -30.72
C THR A 156 9.66 -25.65 -30.30
N VAL A 157 8.69 -26.09 -31.10
CA VAL A 157 7.26 -25.95 -30.82
C VAL A 157 6.91 -26.90 -29.67
N ILE A 158 6.56 -26.37 -28.51
CA ILE A 158 5.94 -27.14 -27.43
C ILE A 158 4.42 -27.02 -27.58
N SER A 159 3.74 -28.15 -27.75
CA SER A 159 2.28 -28.17 -27.88
C SER A 159 1.61 -27.96 -26.53
N ILE A 160 0.50 -27.20 -26.51
CA ILE A 160 -0.26 -26.84 -25.30
C ILE A 160 -0.89 -28.08 -24.62
N GLU A 161 -1.00 -29.22 -25.33
CA GLU A 161 -1.41 -30.51 -24.74
C GLU A 161 -0.40 -31.07 -23.72
N GLU A 162 0.88 -30.68 -23.78
CA GLU A 162 1.93 -31.21 -22.89
C GLU A 162 2.05 -30.43 -21.57
N LEU A 163 1.63 -29.15 -21.57
CA LEU A 163 1.64 -28.28 -20.39
C LEU A 163 0.50 -28.55 -19.39
N LEU A 164 -0.51 -29.35 -19.75
CA LEU A 164 -1.69 -29.61 -18.91
C LEU A 164 -1.62 -30.91 -18.09
N LYS A 165 -0.48 -31.62 -18.08
CA LYS A 165 -0.34 -32.89 -17.35
C LYS A 165 0.37 -32.82 -16.00
N GLU A 166 0.84 -31.67 -15.54
CA GLU A 166 1.69 -31.59 -14.34
C GLU A 166 1.12 -30.80 -13.15
N GLU A 167 -0.20 -30.74 -12.98
CA GLU A 167 -0.79 -30.46 -11.67
C GLU A 167 -1.46 -31.71 -11.07
N ALA A 168 -0.62 -32.64 -10.59
CA ALA A 168 -1.01 -33.60 -9.56
C ALA A 168 0.25 -34.13 -8.82
N LYS A 169 0.55 -33.53 -7.65
CA LYS A 169 1.54 -33.90 -6.61
C LYS A 169 1.75 -35.43 -6.45
N PRO A 170 2.92 -35.96 -5.99
CA PRO A 170 3.59 -35.52 -4.74
C PRO A 170 5.12 -35.71 -4.58
N LYS A 171 5.64 -35.07 -3.51
CA LYS A 171 6.85 -35.38 -2.72
C LYS A 171 8.19 -35.52 -3.46
N ALA A 172 9.06 -34.56 -3.17
CA ALA A 172 10.49 -34.55 -3.47
C ALA A 172 11.14 -35.93 -3.32
N LYS A 173 11.71 -36.42 -4.42
CA LYS A 173 12.91 -37.26 -4.41
C LYS A 173 14.02 -36.43 -5.03
N PHE A 174 14.91 -35.91 -4.19
CA PHE A 174 16.18 -35.38 -4.64
C PHE A 174 16.94 -36.54 -5.31
N VAL A 175 17.14 -36.43 -6.62
CA VAL A 175 18.15 -37.20 -7.34
C VAL A 175 19.33 -36.26 -7.51
N VAL A 176 20.39 -36.52 -6.74
CA VAL A 176 21.67 -35.84 -6.91
C VAL A 176 22.25 -36.33 -8.24
N HIS A 177 22.25 -35.45 -9.24
CA HIS A 177 23.18 -35.60 -10.34
C HIS A 177 24.54 -35.12 -9.82
N GLU A 178 25.42 -36.09 -9.61
CA GLU A 178 26.84 -35.89 -9.33
C GLU A 178 27.51 -35.42 -10.62
N GLU A 179 27.25 -34.16 -10.99
CA GLU A 179 28.04 -33.45 -12.00
C GLU A 179 29.20 -32.75 -11.29
N ALA A 180 30.40 -33.04 -11.79
CA ALA A 180 31.66 -32.56 -11.25
C ALA A 180 31.63 -31.04 -11.03
N ALA A 181 31.83 -30.66 -9.78
CA ALA A 181 31.95 -29.26 -9.37
C ALA A 181 33.03 -28.56 -10.22
N PRO A 182 32.72 -27.44 -10.90
CA PRO A 182 33.76 -26.49 -11.19
C PRO A 182 34.26 -25.95 -9.85
N GLU A 183 35.57 -26.00 -9.62
CA GLU A 183 36.23 -25.29 -8.53
C GLU A 183 35.98 -23.79 -8.73
N GLY A 184 34.93 -23.28 -8.11
CA GLY A 184 34.53 -21.88 -8.10
C GLY A 184 33.78 -21.62 -6.81
N ASP A 185 34.19 -20.57 -6.11
CA ASP A 185 33.68 -20.21 -4.78
C ASP A 185 32.15 -20.15 -4.80
N PHE A 186 31.51 -20.99 -3.99
CA PHE A 186 30.07 -20.90 -3.77
C PHE A 186 29.80 -19.63 -2.98
N LEU A 187 29.24 -18.60 -3.63
CA LEU A 187 28.68 -17.46 -2.93
C LEU A 187 27.51 -17.96 -2.07
N THR A 188 27.65 -17.83 -0.77
CA THR A 188 26.60 -18.04 0.22
C THR A 188 25.44 -17.08 -0.04
N LEU A 189 24.24 -17.40 0.47
CA LEU A 189 23.09 -16.47 0.36
C LEU A 189 23.44 -15.11 0.99
N GLU A 190 24.24 -15.15 2.04
CA GLU A 190 24.82 -14.00 2.72
C GLU A 190 25.72 -13.18 1.77
N GLU A 191 26.61 -13.82 1.01
CA GLU A 191 27.48 -13.11 0.05
C GLU A 191 26.69 -12.55 -1.14
N LEU A 192 25.66 -13.26 -1.62
CA LEU A 192 24.77 -12.74 -2.67
C LEU A 192 23.95 -11.54 -2.19
N LEU A 193 23.50 -11.57 -0.92
CA LEU A 193 22.83 -10.44 -0.30
C LEU A 193 23.78 -9.26 -0.10
N GLU A 194 25.04 -9.49 0.26
CA GLU A 194 26.04 -8.42 0.36
C GLU A 194 26.42 -7.83 -1.00
N GLU A 195 26.54 -8.64 -2.06
CA GLU A 195 26.76 -8.13 -3.41
C GLU A 195 25.56 -7.32 -3.93
N PHE A 196 24.33 -7.79 -3.65
CA PHE A 196 23.10 -7.04 -3.94
C PHE A 196 23.05 -5.72 -3.17
N LYS A 197 23.34 -5.75 -1.86
CA LYS A 197 23.46 -4.56 -1.01
C LYS A 197 24.46 -3.58 -1.61
N GLU A 198 25.69 -4.00 -1.90
CA GLU A 198 26.70 -3.14 -2.51
C GLU A 198 26.26 -2.52 -3.84
N GLY A 199 25.57 -3.28 -4.68
CA GLY A 199 25.04 -2.81 -5.97
C GLY A 199 23.96 -1.73 -5.81
N VAL A 200 23.07 -1.91 -4.83
CA VAL A 200 22.02 -0.93 -4.50
C VAL A 200 22.62 0.31 -3.82
N PHE A 201 23.53 0.14 -2.86
CA PHE A 201 24.15 1.24 -2.09
C PHE A 201 25.07 2.14 -2.94
N LYS A 202 25.69 1.62 -4.02
CA LYS A 202 26.51 2.45 -4.92
C LYS A 202 25.70 3.52 -5.69
N HIS A 203 24.37 3.46 -5.65
CA HIS A 203 23.49 4.34 -6.42
C HIS A 203 22.51 5.16 -5.57
N ILE A 204 22.36 4.88 -4.27
CA ILE A 204 21.55 5.68 -3.35
C ILE A 204 22.47 6.71 -2.69
N GLY A 205 22.25 8.00 -2.97
CA GLY A 205 22.97 9.07 -2.28
C GLY A 205 22.43 9.24 -0.85
N GLU A 206 23.28 9.64 0.10
CA GLU A 206 22.95 9.82 1.53
C GLU A 206 21.74 10.76 1.81
N GLY A 207 21.30 11.54 0.83
CA GLY A 207 20.15 12.43 0.91
C GLY A 207 18.90 11.97 0.15
N ASP A 208 18.92 10.77 -0.47
CA ASP A 208 17.76 10.22 -1.15
C ASP A 208 16.88 9.42 -0.19
N TYR A 209 16.24 10.15 0.73
CA TYR A 209 15.39 9.57 1.78
C TYR A 209 14.21 8.78 1.22
N ALA A 210 13.74 9.13 0.01
CA ALA A 210 12.68 8.38 -0.67
C ALA A 210 13.17 7.00 -1.12
N ALA A 211 14.38 6.91 -1.69
CA ALA A 211 14.98 5.63 -2.04
C ALA A 211 15.25 4.75 -0.80
N HIS A 212 15.70 5.35 0.31
CA HIS A 212 15.84 4.63 1.59
C HIS A 212 14.49 4.13 2.11
N TYR A 213 13.41 4.91 1.98
CA TYR A 213 12.07 4.45 2.34
C TYR A 213 11.64 3.24 1.52
N ASP A 214 11.78 3.30 0.19
CA ASP A 214 11.39 2.20 -0.71
C ASP A 214 12.24 0.94 -0.46
N LEU A 215 13.52 1.11 -0.15
CA LEU A 215 14.41 0.01 0.22
C LEU A 215 14.00 -0.61 1.56
N GLY A 216 13.65 0.20 2.56
CA GLY A 216 13.12 -0.27 3.84
C GLY A 216 11.84 -1.09 3.68
N VAL A 217 10.92 -0.64 2.81
CA VAL A 217 9.71 -1.40 2.46
C VAL A 217 10.09 -2.76 1.86
N THR A 218 11.04 -2.77 0.92
CA THR A 218 11.51 -4.00 0.27
C THR A 218 12.11 -4.97 1.29
N TYR A 219 12.99 -4.51 2.17
CA TYR A 219 13.56 -5.36 3.23
C TYR A 219 12.50 -5.90 4.17
N LYS A 220 11.51 -5.08 4.55
CA LYS A 220 10.40 -5.52 5.39
C LYS A 220 9.58 -6.62 4.71
N GLU A 221 9.28 -6.48 3.42
CA GLU A 221 8.55 -7.50 2.64
C GLU A 221 9.35 -8.81 2.51
N MET A 222 10.68 -8.73 2.49
CA MET A 222 11.57 -9.90 2.51
C MET A 222 11.73 -10.52 3.91
N GLY A 223 11.14 -9.92 4.95
CA GLY A 223 11.29 -10.36 6.35
C GLY A 223 12.64 -9.99 6.98
N LEU A 224 13.44 -9.16 6.32
CA LEU A 224 14.72 -8.63 6.80
C LEU A 224 14.45 -7.40 7.67
N ILE A 225 13.88 -7.61 8.86
CA ILE A 225 13.35 -6.54 9.70
C ILE A 225 14.44 -5.61 10.23
N ASP A 226 15.62 -6.14 10.56
CA ASP A 226 16.74 -5.33 11.08
C ASP A 226 17.32 -4.40 10.01
N GLU A 227 17.40 -4.87 8.75
CA GLU A 227 17.76 -4.05 7.60
C GLU A 227 16.70 -3.00 7.33
N ALA A 228 15.41 -3.37 7.35
CA ALA A 228 14.32 -2.43 7.17
C ALA A 228 14.35 -1.28 8.20
N ILE A 229 14.63 -1.59 9.46
CA ILE A 229 14.78 -0.59 10.53
C ILE A 229 15.86 0.43 10.19
N LYS A 230 17.05 -0.02 9.76
CA LYS A 230 18.16 0.88 9.40
C LYS A 230 17.78 1.82 8.26
N GLU A 231 17.11 1.30 7.23
CA GLU A 231 16.70 2.12 6.09
C GLU A 231 15.60 3.12 6.47
N PHE A 232 14.62 2.72 7.29
CA PHE A 232 13.59 3.63 7.77
C PHE A 232 14.14 4.70 8.72
N GLU A 233 15.17 4.39 9.52
CA GLU A 233 15.87 5.40 10.33
C GLU A 233 16.52 6.47 9.45
N ILE A 234 17.16 6.09 8.34
CA ILE A 234 17.70 7.04 7.38
C ILE A 234 16.57 7.83 6.72
N ALA A 235 15.55 7.15 6.19
CA ALA A 235 14.40 7.77 5.53
C ALA A 235 13.67 8.78 6.45
N SER A 236 13.63 8.52 7.76
CA SER A 236 12.98 9.39 8.73
C SER A 236 13.64 10.78 8.85
N LYS A 237 14.87 10.96 8.36
CA LYS A 237 15.54 12.27 8.33
C LYS A 237 15.03 13.15 7.18
N GLY A 238 14.32 12.58 6.21
CA GLY A 238 13.75 13.30 5.08
C GLY A 238 12.43 13.94 5.42
N LYS A 239 12.31 15.26 5.28
CA LYS A 239 11.10 16.01 5.66
C LYS A 239 9.80 15.50 5.02
N ASN A 240 9.85 14.99 3.79
CA ASN A 240 8.65 14.48 3.10
C ASN A 240 8.35 13.02 3.45
N GLU A 241 9.35 12.30 3.95
CA GLU A 241 9.30 10.88 4.26
C GLU A 241 9.15 10.62 5.76
N GLU A 242 9.43 11.61 6.60
CA GLU A 242 9.56 11.48 8.06
C GLU A 242 8.36 10.77 8.69
N LEU A 243 7.14 11.24 8.44
CA LEU A 243 5.94 10.67 9.05
C LEU A 243 5.70 9.21 8.64
N LYS A 244 5.80 8.91 7.32
CA LYS A 244 5.60 7.54 6.80
C LYS A 244 6.72 6.60 7.21
N ALA A 245 7.96 7.09 7.27
CA ALA A 245 9.11 6.31 7.70
C ALA A 245 9.01 5.95 9.19
N LEU A 246 8.55 6.87 10.04
CA LEU A 246 8.31 6.60 11.46
C LEU A 246 7.16 5.60 11.67
N GLU A 247 6.11 5.64 10.84
CA GLU A 247 5.07 4.61 10.89
C GLU A 247 5.64 3.21 10.61
N MET A 248 6.40 3.08 9.53
CA MET A 248 7.02 1.81 9.14
C MET A 248 8.07 1.33 10.14
N LEU A 249 8.86 2.26 10.70
CA LEU A 249 9.84 1.96 11.74
C LEU A 249 9.17 1.42 13.01
N GLY A 250 8.09 2.06 13.47
CA GLY A 250 7.35 1.58 14.63
C GLY A 250 6.72 0.21 14.37
N LEU A 251 6.21 -0.02 13.15
CA LEU A 251 5.68 -1.32 12.73
C LEU A 251 6.74 -2.43 12.78
N CYS A 252 7.96 -2.15 12.34
CA CYS A 252 9.08 -3.07 12.45
C CYS A 252 9.41 -3.37 13.92
N TYR A 253 9.38 -2.37 14.80
CA TYR A 253 9.59 -2.60 16.24
C TYR A 253 8.45 -3.41 16.88
N GLU A 254 7.18 -3.19 16.50
CA GLU A 254 6.05 -4.04 16.92
C GLU A 254 6.26 -5.50 16.47
N GLU A 255 6.69 -5.72 15.23
CA GLU A 255 6.94 -7.06 14.66
C GLU A 255 8.07 -7.80 15.38
N LYS A 256 9.08 -7.07 15.87
CA LYS A 256 10.14 -7.62 16.73
C LYS A 256 9.71 -7.82 18.19
N GLY A 257 8.56 -7.28 18.60
CA GLY A 257 8.11 -7.26 19.99
C GLY A 257 8.84 -6.22 20.86
N GLU A 258 9.58 -5.30 20.26
CA GLU A 258 10.27 -4.19 20.94
C GLU A 258 9.29 -3.03 21.17
N LEU A 259 8.24 -3.28 21.96
CA LEU A 259 7.10 -2.37 22.12
C LEU A 259 7.46 -0.98 22.67
N ASP A 260 8.48 -0.89 23.53
CA ASP A 260 8.94 0.38 24.09
C ASP A 260 9.53 1.30 23.00
N LYS A 261 10.27 0.73 22.04
CA LYS A 261 10.80 1.48 20.89
C LYS A 261 9.71 1.86 19.89
N ALA A 262 8.71 0.99 19.72
CA ALA A 262 7.54 1.30 18.91
C ALA A 262 6.77 2.49 19.51
N GLU A 263 6.53 2.49 20.82
CA GLU A 263 5.92 3.61 21.56
C GLU A 263 6.69 4.91 21.34
N GLU A 264 8.01 4.90 21.57
CA GLU A 264 8.87 6.07 21.35
C GLU A 264 8.79 6.58 19.90
N THR A 265 8.81 5.68 18.93
CA THR A 265 8.74 6.01 17.50
C THR A 265 7.40 6.66 17.13
N TYR A 266 6.29 6.14 17.64
CA TYR A 266 4.97 6.74 17.39
C TYR A 266 4.78 8.07 18.10
N LEU A 267 5.34 8.24 19.30
CA LEU A 267 5.35 9.53 19.98
C LEU A 267 6.18 10.57 19.21
N ARG A 268 7.31 10.17 18.61
CA ARG A 268 8.07 11.03 17.67
C ARG A 268 7.22 11.44 16.48
N ALA A 269 6.50 10.50 15.86
CA ALA A 269 5.61 10.82 14.74
C ALA A 269 4.52 11.84 15.12
N LEU A 270 3.92 11.69 16.31
CA LEU A 270 2.92 12.62 16.85
C LEU A 270 3.48 14.01 17.22
N ALA A 271 4.80 14.15 17.37
CA ALA A 271 5.46 15.42 17.66
C ALA A 271 5.76 16.26 16.40
N ILE A 272 5.64 15.67 15.21
CA ILE A 272 5.83 16.38 13.95
C ILE A 272 4.66 17.33 13.75
N GLU A 273 4.94 18.59 13.40
CA GLU A 273 3.91 19.59 13.09
C GLU A 273 3.72 19.73 11.58
N GLY A 274 2.51 20.13 11.15
CA GLY A 274 2.22 20.46 9.75
C GLY A 274 1.44 19.40 8.97
N HIS A 275 1.10 18.26 9.61
CA HIS A 275 0.15 17.30 9.06
C HIS A 275 -1.26 17.52 9.60
N LYS A 276 -2.24 16.99 8.89
CA LYS A 276 -3.64 17.05 9.31
C LYS A 276 -3.90 16.06 10.47
N PRO A 277 -4.82 16.36 11.40
CA PRO A 277 -5.17 15.46 12.50
C PRO A 277 -5.49 14.02 12.04
N GLU A 278 -6.09 13.87 10.87
CA GLU A 278 -6.48 12.57 10.29
C GLU A 278 -5.27 11.68 9.96
N GLU A 279 -4.12 12.26 9.62
CA GLU A 279 -2.88 11.52 9.34
C GLU A 279 -2.30 10.89 10.62
N TYR A 280 -2.72 11.33 11.80
CA TYR A 280 -2.23 10.80 13.07
C TYR A 280 -3.10 9.69 13.69
N ILE A 281 -4.25 9.38 13.08
CA ILE A 281 -5.20 8.38 13.61
C ILE A 281 -4.53 7.02 13.81
N GLY A 282 -3.71 6.60 12.83
CA GLY A 282 -2.97 5.33 12.90
C GLY A 282 -2.06 5.25 14.12
N PHE A 283 -1.30 6.31 14.42
CA PHE A 283 -0.39 6.34 15.57
C PHE A 283 -1.14 6.26 16.90
N HIS A 284 -2.25 7.00 17.06
CA HIS A 284 -3.07 6.91 18.27
C HIS A 284 -3.66 5.51 18.46
N TYR A 285 -4.11 4.87 17.38
CA TYR A 285 -4.63 3.50 17.47
C TYR A 285 -3.54 2.49 17.87
N ARG A 286 -2.34 2.61 17.28
CA ARG A 286 -1.19 1.74 17.59
C ARG A 286 -0.69 1.92 19.02
N LEU A 287 -0.54 3.16 19.50
CA LEU A 287 -0.25 3.44 20.91
C LEU A 287 -1.33 2.87 21.84
N GLY A 288 -2.61 2.98 21.45
CA GLY A 288 -3.71 2.33 22.16
C GLY A 288 -3.51 0.82 22.31
N ASN A 289 -3.11 0.14 21.23
CA ASN A 289 -2.83 -1.31 21.24
C ASN A 289 -1.61 -1.66 22.11
N ILE A 290 -0.54 -0.88 22.00
CA ILE A 290 0.67 -1.06 22.82
C ILE A 290 0.29 -0.93 24.29
N TYR A 291 -0.42 0.12 24.68
CA TYR A 291 -0.88 0.33 26.05
C TYR A 291 -1.85 -0.76 26.53
N GLU A 292 -2.77 -1.22 25.68
CA GLU A 292 -3.64 -2.36 26.02
C GLU A 292 -2.81 -3.61 26.32
N SER A 293 -1.82 -3.92 25.47
CA SER A 293 -0.94 -5.09 25.62
C SER A 293 -0.08 -5.03 26.89
N GLN A 294 0.35 -3.83 27.28
CA GLN A 294 1.11 -3.55 28.49
C GLN A 294 0.21 -3.40 29.74
N LYS A 295 -1.11 -3.58 29.61
CA LYS A 295 -2.12 -3.38 30.68
C LYS A 295 -2.20 -1.95 31.23
N ARG A 296 -1.73 -0.96 30.47
CA ARG A 296 -1.87 0.48 30.72
C ARG A 296 -3.25 0.95 30.23
N ILE A 297 -4.31 0.46 30.87
CA ILE A 297 -5.70 0.57 30.36
C ILE A 297 -6.18 2.01 30.22
N GLU A 298 -5.84 2.88 31.17
CA GLU A 298 -6.27 4.28 31.18
C GLU A 298 -5.65 5.07 30.02
N GLU A 299 -4.37 4.81 29.72
CA GLU A 299 -3.66 5.40 28.59
C GLU A 299 -4.19 4.85 27.26
N ALA A 300 -4.45 3.55 27.18
CA ALA A 300 -5.07 2.93 26.01
C ALA A 300 -6.42 3.58 25.68
N VAL A 301 -7.28 3.77 26.70
CA VAL A 301 -8.58 4.45 26.53
C VAL A 301 -8.40 5.90 26.10
N LYS A 302 -7.44 6.64 26.66
CA LYS A 302 -7.14 8.02 26.24
C LYS A 302 -6.78 8.08 24.75
N GLU A 303 -5.93 7.18 24.26
CA GLU A 303 -5.53 7.16 22.85
C GLU A 303 -6.68 6.71 21.92
N TYR A 304 -7.40 5.65 22.26
CA TYR A 304 -8.57 5.23 21.49
C TYR A 304 -9.69 6.29 21.47
N MET A 305 -9.84 7.10 22.52
CA MET A 305 -10.77 8.23 22.51
C MET A 305 -10.36 9.32 21.51
N LYS A 306 -9.05 9.53 21.26
CA LYS A 306 -8.59 10.46 20.22
C LYS A 306 -8.95 9.92 18.83
N VAL A 307 -8.70 8.64 18.59
CA VAL A 307 -9.11 7.94 17.36
C VAL A 307 -10.60 8.10 17.12
N ALA A 308 -11.44 7.73 18.10
CA ALA A 308 -12.90 7.79 17.97
C ALA A 308 -13.47 9.21 17.81
N LYS A 309 -12.73 10.26 18.21
CA LYS A 309 -13.12 11.66 17.96
C LYS A 309 -12.86 12.09 16.53
N LEU A 310 -11.81 11.56 15.90
CA LEU A 310 -11.41 11.90 14.54
C LEU A 310 -12.17 11.03 13.54
N ASP A 311 -12.15 9.72 13.75
CA ASP A 311 -12.92 8.75 12.99
C ASP A 311 -13.57 7.73 13.95
N PRO A 312 -14.87 7.91 14.26
CA PRO A 312 -15.63 6.97 15.06
C PRO A 312 -15.71 5.55 14.50
N ASN A 313 -15.47 5.34 13.20
CA ASN A 313 -15.58 4.05 12.52
C ASN A 313 -14.20 3.42 12.21
N PHE A 314 -13.12 4.00 12.74
CA PHE A 314 -11.77 3.49 12.51
C PHE A 314 -11.56 2.13 13.18
N LEU A 315 -11.41 1.07 12.37
CA LEU A 315 -11.17 -0.31 12.81
C LEU A 315 -12.18 -0.75 13.89
N ASP A 316 -11.70 -1.35 14.98
CA ASP A 316 -12.50 -1.85 16.11
C ASP A 316 -12.50 -0.89 17.32
N VAL A 317 -12.17 0.41 17.12
CA VAL A 317 -11.97 1.37 18.22
C VAL A 317 -13.18 1.49 19.16
N ARG A 318 -14.41 1.38 18.63
CA ARG A 318 -15.64 1.42 19.45
C ARG A 318 -15.74 0.22 20.39
N ASP A 319 -15.41 -0.96 19.88
CA ASP A 319 -15.44 -2.21 20.65
C ASP A 319 -14.32 -2.22 21.69
N LYS A 320 -13.11 -1.77 21.31
CA LYS A 320 -11.99 -1.52 22.23
C LYS A 320 -12.40 -0.61 23.37
N LEU A 321 -12.97 0.56 23.08
CA LEU A 321 -13.42 1.53 24.08
C LEU A 321 -14.50 0.95 25.00
N LYS A 322 -15.52 0.28 24.46
CA LYS A 322 -16.58 -0.34 25.25
C LYS A 322 -16.03 -1.40 26.20
N LYS A 323 -15.15 -2.27 25.71
CA LYS A 323 -14.48 -3.32 26.49
C LYS A 323 -13.62 -2.72 27.59
N LEU A 324 -12.71 -1.80 27.26
CA LEU A 324 -11.74 -1.26 28.20
C LEU A 324 -12.38 -0.30 29.21
N SER A 325 -13.36 0.50 28.80
CA SER A 325 -14.08 1.40 29.72
C SER A 325 -14.91 0.64 30.76
N SER A 326 -15.29 -0.62 30.48
CA SER A 326 -15.95 -1.48 31.47
C SER A 326 -14.97 -2.04 32.52
N MET A 327 -13.67 -2.06 32.21
CA MET A 327 -12.61 -2.51 33.11
C MET A 327 -12.11 -1.38 34.02
N ILE A 328 -12.31 -0.11 33.63
CA ILE A 328 -12.04 1.05 34.49
C ILE A 328 -13.17 1.14 35.52
N PRO A 329 -12.88 1.03 36.83
CA PRO A 329 -13.90 1.22 37.86
C PRO A 329 -14.52 2.61 37.70
N LYS A 330 -15.86 2.70 37.61
CA LYS A 330 -16.55 4.00 37.59
C LYS A 330 -15.99 4.84 38.73
N PRO A 331 -15.50 6.07 38.47
CA PRO A 331 -14.92 6.89 39.52
C PRO A 331 -16.02 7.18 40.55
N GLY A 332 -16.00 6.45 41.66
CA GLY A 332 -16.72 6.83 42.85
C GLY A 332 -16.13 8.16 43.29
N LYS A 333 -16.95 9.22 43.28
CA LYS A 333 -16.60 10.61 43.64
C LYS A 333 -15.33 10.67 44.51
N LYS A 334 -14.18 10.88 43.88
CA LYS A 334 -12.92 11.14 44.58
C LYS A 334 -12.34 12.45 44.07
N LYS A 335 -11.70 13.09 45.04
CA LYS A 335 -11.42 14.51 45.18
C LYS A 335 -10.60 15.04 44.01
N GLU A 336 -10.75 16.33 43.76
CA GLU A 336 -9.88 17.14 42.92
C GLU A 336 -8.41 16.84 43.23
N GLU A 337 -7.80 15.95 42.45
CA GLU A 337 -6.36 15.84 42.32
C GLU A 337 -5.93 16.88 41.28
N LYS A 338 -4.80 17.54 41.56
CA LYS A 338 -4.28 18.64 40.75
C LYS A 338 -4.21 18.22 39.28
N PRO A 339 -4.55 19.12 38.34
CA PRO A 339 -4.46 18.81 36.92
C PRO A 339 -3.05 18.32 36.60
N GLU A 340 -2.94 17.11 36.05
CA GLU A 340 -1.74 16.64 35.37
C GLU A 340 -1.36 17.66 34.29
N PRO A 341 -0.05 17.91 34.05
CA PRO A 341 0.40 18.88 33.07
C PRO A 341 -0.24 18.58 31.72
N ALA A 342 -0.65 19.63 31.01
CA ALA A 342 -1.39 19.47 29.76
C ALA A 342 -0.56 18.60 28.80
N PRO A 343 -1.18 17.75 27.95
CA PRO A 343 -0.45 16.93 26.98
C PRO A 343 0.55 17.73 26.12
N GLY A 344 0.27 19.02 25.89
CA GLY A 344 1.18 19.93 25.20
C GLY A 344 2.44 20.33 26.00
N GLU A 345 2.46 20.19 27.33
CA GLU A 345 3.64 20.41 28.18
C GLU A 345 4.56 19.17 28.18
N VAL A 346 3.99 17.97 28.17
CA VAL A 346 4.76 16.72 28.02
C VAL A 346 5.37 16.64 26.62
N LEU A 347 4.60 17.00 25.57
CA LEU A 347 5.11 17.08 24.20
C LEU A 347 6.15 18.19 24.02
N LYS A 348 6.00 19.33 24.71
CA LYS A 348 7.04 20.39 24.72
C LYS A 348 8.32 19.91 25.38
N GLN A 349 8.24 19.24 26.52
CA GLN A 349 9.41 18.71 27.21
C GLN A 349 10.10 17.64 26.36
N LEU A 350 9.34 16.71 25.79
CA LEU A 350 9.87 15.69 24.88
C LEU A 350 10.53 16.31 23.64
N ARG A 351 9.95 17.38 23.08
CA ARG A 351 10.53 18.14 21.97
C ARG A 351 11.85 18.82 22.36
N GLU A 352 11.93 19.42 23.54
CA GLU A 352 13.18 20.02 24.04
C GLU A 352 14.27 18.98 24.27
N ASP A 353 13.90 17.79 24.76
CA ASP A 353 14.82 16.71 25.03
C ASP A 353 15.32 16.04 23.73
N ILE A 354 14.45 15.88 22.73
CA ILE A 354 14.83 15.38 21.39
C ILE A 354 15.75 16.38 20.67
N LEU A 355 15.44 17.68 20.70
CA LEU A 355 16.27 18.71 20.06
C LEU A 355 17.67 18.76 20.66
N LYS A 356 17.80 18.64 21.99
CA LYS A 356 19.11 18.55 22.65
C LYS A 356 19.88 17.30 22.25
N GLY A 357 19.21 16.15 22.13
CA GLY A 357 19.86 14.91 21.70
C GLY A 357 20.45 15.01 20.28
N LEU A 358 19.71 15.65 19.36
CA LEU A 358 20.15 15.85 17.98
C LEU A 358 21.32 16.84 17.86
N GLU A 359 21.29 17.95 18.62
CA GLU A 359 22.41 18.92 18.67
C GLU A 359 23.70 18.28 19.24
N GLU A 360 23.56 17.40 20.24
CA GLU A 360 24.71 16.68 20.82
C GLU A 360 25.31 15.60 19.90
N GLU A 361 24.53 15.00 19.02
CA GLU A 361 25.01 14.06 18.00
C GLU A 361 25.70 14.76 16.83
N GLU A 362 25.18 15.91 16.40
CA GLU A 362 25.78 16.74 15.35
C GLU A 362 27.15 17.29 15.79
N GLU A 363 27.27 17.75 17.05
CA GLU A 363 28.57 18.16 17.63
C GLU A 363 29.59 17.01 17.73
N LYS A 364 29.13 15.78 17.95
CA LYS A 364 30.01 14.60 18.01
C LYS A 364 30.50 14.21 16.62
N GLN A 365 29.65 14.29 15.59
CA GLN A 365 30.04 14.03 14.21
C GLN A 365 31.00 15.08 13.66
N ASP A 366 30.80 16.36 13.99
CA ASP A 366 31.72 17.43 13.59
C ASP A 366 33.11 17.30 14.24
N LYS A 367 33.17 16.85 15.50
CA LYS A 367 34.47 16.59 16.18
C LYS A 367 35.22 15.39 15.59
N ILE A 368 34.53 14.43 14.98
CA ILE A 368 35.14 13.26 14.32
C ILE A 368 35.63 13.63 12.90
N SER A 369 35.03 14.62 12.25
CA SER A 369 35.44 15.10 10.91
C SER A 369 36.70 15.97 10.93
N TYR A 370 37.07 16.54 12.09
CA TYR A 370 38.24 17.43 12.26
C TYR A 370 39.48 16.77 12.93
N MET A 371 39.44 15.46 13.20
CA MET A 371 40.58 14.66 13.65
C MET A 371 41.05 13.71 12.56
#